data_AF-Q3A2I2-F1
#
_entry.id   AF-Q3A2I2-F1
#
_cell.length_a   1.000
_cell.length_b   1.000
_cell.length_c   1.000
_cell.angle_alpha   90.00
_cell.angle_beta   90.00
_cell.angle_gamma   90.00
#
_symmetry.space_group_name_H-M   'P 1'
#
loop_
_entity.id
_entity.type
_entity.pdbx_description
1 polymer ?
#
loop_
_entity_poly.entity_id
_entity_poly.type
_entity_poly.pdbx_seq_one_letter_code
_entity_poly.pdbx_strand_id
1 'polypeptide(L)'
;MKKTALLLLATSCLVFCTPVFSQTRQDQKDMCLLSMKYCANQADTIQQTIKKLEKEIGKGEKVYSEQELKQLEQKLNEVNDILKSLVGGSK
;
A
#
# COMPACT_ATOMS: atom_id res chain seq x y z
N MET A 1 59.87 9.85 33.37
CA MET A 1 58.92 9.33 32.35
C MET A 1 57.56 8.90 32.94
N LYS A 2 57.00 9.67 33.90
CA LYS A 2 55.72 9.33 34.57
C LYS A 2 54.59 10.34 34.29
N LYS A 3 54.93 11.48 33.66
CA LYS A 3 54.00 12.58 33.36
C LYS A 3 53.48 12.56 31.91
N THR A 4 54.17 11.84 31.02
CA THR A 4 53.79 11.68 29.61
C THR A 4 52.77 10.57 29.39
N ALA A 5 52.68 9.62 30.33
CA ALA A 5 51.67 8.54 30.29
C ALA A 5 50.25 9.04 30.56
N LEU A 6 50.09 10.17 31.27
CA LEU A 6 48.77 10.71 31.61
C LEU A 6 48.13 11.50 30.44
N LEU A 7 48.91 11.88 29.43
CA LEU A 7 48.45 12.73 28.33
C LEU A 7 47.96 11.95 27.10
N LEU A 8 48.24 10.64 27.04
CA LEU A 8 47.83 9.76 25.92
C LEU A 8 46.47 9.08 26.13
N LEU A 9 45.88 9.15 27.33
CA LEU A 9 44.59 8.50 27.62
C LEU A 9 43.37 9.36 27.25
N ALA A 10 43.55 10.66 27.01
CA ALA A 10 42.43 11.59 26.77
C ALA A 10 41.98 11.67 25.29
N THR A 11 42.80 11.20 24.35
CA THR A 11 42.53 11.33 22.89
C THR A 11 41.78 10.15 22.27
N SER A 12 41.50 9.09 23.03
CA SER A 12 40.89 7.87 22.46
C SER A 12 39.36 7.83 22.46
N CYS A 13 38.67 8.86 22.98
CA CYS A 13 37.24 8.78 23.29
C CYS A 13 36.27 9.30 22.20
N LEU A 14 36.72 9.54 20.96
CA LEU A 14 35.88 10.17 19.93
C LEU A 14 35.55 9.31 18.70
N VAL A 15 35.87 8.02 18.67
CA VAL A 15 35.81 7.23 17.41
C VAL A 15 34.67 6.21 17.30
N PHE A 16 33.64 6.27 18.17
CA PHE A 16 32.47 5.38 18.03
C PHE A 16 31.15 6.15 17.97
N CYS A 17 31.05 7.09 17.03
CA CYS A 17 29.75 7.61 16.61
C CYS A 17 29.51 7.22 15.15
N THR A 18 29.38 5.92 14.88
CA THR A 18 28.82 5.47 13.60
C THR A 18 27.30 5.63 13.68
N PRO A 19 26.66 6.37 12.75
CA PRO A 19 25.21 6.48 12.75
C PRO A 19 24.59 5.09 12.49
N VAL A 20 23.86 4.56 13.47
CA VAL A 20 23.06 3.30 13.35
C VAL A 20 21.82 3.47 12.46
N PHE A 21 21.80 4.51 11.61
CA PHE A 21 20.64 4.97 10.83
C PHE A 21 20.51 4.32 9.43
N SER A 22 21.28 3.29 9.12
CA SER A 22 21.27 2.67 7.79
C SER A 22 20.31 1.48 7.64
N GLN A 23 19.96 0.77 8.72
CA GLN A 23 19.16 -0.46 8.63
C GLN A 23 17.66 -0.16 8.54
N THR A 24 17.19 0.84 9.29
CA THR A 24 15.77 1.25 9.32
C THR A 24 15.25 1.72 7.95
N ARG A 25 16.11 2.28 7.10
CA ARG A 25 15.74 2.82 5.79
C ARG A 25 15.39 1.72 4.78
N GLN A 26 16.00 0.54 4.90
CA GLN A 26 15.73 -0.58 3.99
C GLN A 26 14.46 -1.30 4.41
N ASP A 27 14.30 -1.60 5.70
CA ASP A 27 13.05 -2.18 6.23
C ASP A 27 11.84 -1.26 5.96
N GLN A 28 12.00 0.06 6.11
CA GLN A 28 10.94 1.01 5.80
C GLN A 28 10.58 1.03 4.30
N LYS A 29 11.56 0.89 3.41
CA LYS A 29 11.33 0.78 1.96
C LYS A 29 10.62 -0.52 1.60
N ASP A 30 11.04 -1.64 2.19
CA ASP A 30 10.44 -2.94 1.94
C ASP A 30 8.99 -3.00 2.45
N MET A 31 8.70 -2.40 3.60
CA MET A 31 7.34 -2.24 4.12
C MET A 31 6.47 -1.37 3.23
N CYS A 32 7.02 -0.27 2.69
CA CYS A 32 6.32 0.57 1.73
C CYS A 32 6.00 -0.19 0.43
N LEU A 33 6.98 -0.91 -0.13
CA LEU A 33 6.79 -1.73 -1.33
C LEU A 33 5.78 -2.86 -1.10
N LEU A 34 5.78 -3.48 0.08
CA LEU A 34 4.81 -4.53 0.42
C LEU A 34 3.38 -3.95 0.47
N SER A 35 3.22 -2.78 1.11
CA SER A 35 1.94 -2.07 1.15
C SER A 35 1.46 -1.67 -0.26
N MET A 36 2.34 -1.13 -1.09
CA MET A 36 2.02 -0.79 -2.49
C MET A 36 1.62 -2.03 -3.31
N LYS A 37 2.34 -3.14 -3.17
CA LYS A 37 1.98 -4.42 -3.84
C LYS A 37 0.62 -4.92 -3.38
N TYR A 38 0.34 -4.84 -2.09
CA TYR A 38 -0.96 -5.21 -1.54
C TYR A 38 -2.09 -4.33 -2.11
N CYS A 39 -1.90 -3.00 -2.17
CA CYS A 39 -2.84 -2.09 -2.80
C CYS A 39 -3.03 -2.36 -4.30
N ALA A 40 -1.96 -2.65 -5.04
CA ALA A 40 -2.04 -3.00 -6.46
C ALA A 40 -2.86 -4.27 -6.70
N ASN A 41 -2.61 -5.33 -5.91
CA ASN A 41 -3.36 -6.58 -6.00
C ASN A 41 -4.86 -6.40 -5.68
N GLN A 42 -5.18 -5.54 -4.70
CA GLN A 42 -6.57 -5.22 -4.38
C GLN A 42 -7.24 -4.42 -5.51
N ALA A 43 -6.54 -3.45 -6.10
CA ALA A 43 -7.05 -2.70 -7.25
C ALA A 43 -7.36 -3.60 -8.44
N ASP A 44 -6.47 -4.57 -8.75
CA ASP A 44 -6.71 -5.57 -9.79
C ASP A 44 -7.95 -6.42 -9.50
N THR A 45 -8.12 -6.84 -8.24
CA THR A 45 -9.29 -7.62 -7.80
C THR A 45 -10.59 -6.84 -7.95
N ILE A 46 -10.58 -5.55 -7.62
CA ILE A 46 -11.72 -4.64 -7.79
C ILE A 46 -12.07 -4.50 -9.28
N GLN A 47 -11.09 -4.27 -10.14
CA GLN A 47 -11.32 -4.19 -11.59
C GLN A 47 -11.86 -5.49 -12.18
N GLN A 48 -11.37 -6.64 -11.72
CA GLN A 48 -11.92 -7.95 -12.14
C GLN A 48 -13.38 -8.11 -11.72
N THR A 49 -13.75 -7.61 -10.53
CA THR A 49 -15.12 -7.66 -10.03
C THR A 49 -16.05 -6.78 -10.86
N ILE A 50 -15.61 -5.57 -11.21
CA ILE A 50 -16.36 -4.66 -12.11
C ILE A 50 -16.63 -5.35 -13.45
N LYS A 51 -15.60 -5.91 -14.10
CA LYS A 51 -15.76 -6.62 -15.39
C LYS A 51 -16.72 -7.80 -15.32
N LYS A 52 -16.74 -8.53 -14.19
CA LYS A 52 -17.70 -9.62 -13.98
C LYS A 52 -19.13 -9.09 -13.88
N LEU A 53 -19.35 -8.03 -13.09
CA LEU A 53 -20.67 -7.42 -12.95
C LEU A 53 -21.18 -6.86 -14.29
N GLU A 54 -20.33 -6.16 -15.05
CA GLU A 54 -20.68 -5.67 -16.40
C GLU A 54 -21.08 -6.81 -17.35
N LYS A 55 -20.35 -7.93 -17.30
CA LYS A 55 -20.66 -9.11 -18.11
C LYS A 55 -22.01 -9.73 -17.74
N GLU A 56 -22.33 -9.81 -16.45
CA GLU A 56 -23.60 -10.33 -15.96
C GLU A 56 -24.77 -9.40 -16.30
N ILE A 57 -24.60 -8.08 -16.13
CA ILE A 57 -25.57 -7.07 -16.56
C ILE A 57 -25.80 -7.13 -18.08
N GLY A 58 -24.74 -7.32 -18.86
CA GLY A 58 -24.83 -7.46 -20.32
C GLY A 58 -25.60 -8.70 -20.79
N LYS A 59 -25.86 -9.70 -19.93
CA LYS A 59 -26.78 -10.80 -20.26
C LYS A 59 -28.25 -10.33 -20.30
N GLY A 60 -28.56 -9.23 -19.61
CA GLY A 60 -29.86 -8.56 -19.63
C GLY A 60 -31.03 -9.45 -19.21
N GLU A 61 -32.23 -9.05 -19.62
CA GLU A 61 -33.50 -9.68 -19.23
C GLU A 61 -33.66 -11.11 -19.75
N LYS A 62 -32.75 -11.56 -20.62
CA LYS A 62 -32.71 -12.95 -21.12
C LYS A 62 -32.34 -13.95 -20.02
N VAL A 63 -31.59 -13.51 -19.00
CA VAL A 63 -31.06 -14.37 -17.93
C VAL A 63 -31.51 -13.92 -16.55
N TYR A 64 -31.74 -12.62 -16.36
CA TYR A 64 -32.09 -12.01 -15.09
C TYR A 64 -33.42 -11.28 -15.16
N SER A 65 -34.14 -11.21 -14.04
CA SER A 65 -35.28 -10.30 -13.91
C SER A 65 -34.84 -8.85 -13.81
N GLU A 66 -35.75 -7.91 -14.09
CA GLU A 66 -35.50 -6.47 -13.93
C GLU A 66 -34.99 -6.11 -12.52
N GLN A 67 -35.52 -6.78 -11.49
CA GLN A 67 -35.09 -6.56 -10.10
C GLN A 67 -33.65 -7.03 -9.86
N GLU A 68 -33.26 -8.18 -10.44
CA GLU A 68 -31.91 -8.71 -10.33
C GLU A 68 -30.89 -7.85 -11.09
N LEU A 69 -31.26 -7.37 -12.28
CA LEU A 69 -30.43 -6.42 -13.04
C LEU A 69 -30.22 -5.13 -12.26
N LYS A 70 -31.28 -4.59 -11.65
CA LYS A 70 -31.18 -3.39 -10.80
C LYS A 70 -30.27 -3.60 -9.59
N GLN A 71 -30.28 -4.79 -8.98
CA GLN A 71 -29.36 -5.14 -7.90
C GLN A 71 -27.91 -5.27 -8.38
N LEU A 72 -27.68 -5.83 -9.57
CA LEU A 72 -26.35 -5.93 -10.18
C LEU A 72 -25.78 -4.54 -10.52
N GLU A 73 -26.61 -3.65 -11.07
CA GLU A 73 -26.25 -2.26 -11.34
C GLU A 73 -25.94 -1.50 -10.05
N GLN A 74 -26.73 -1.70 -9.00
CA GLN A 74 -26.45 -1.09 -7.69
C GLN A 74 -25.10 -1.56 -7.14
N LYS A 75 -24.81 -2.86 -7.18
CA LYS A 75 -23.50 -3.40 -6.76
C LYS A 75 -22.36 -2.84 -7.61
N LEU A 76 -22.56 -2.68 -8.91
CA LEU A 76 -21.57 -2.08 -9.80
C LEU A 76 -21.29 -0.62 -9.41
N ASN A 77 -22.33 0.14 -9.09
CA ASN A 77 -22.17 1.53 -8.62
C ASN A 77 -21.43 1.60 -7.28
N GLU A 78 -21.79 0.76 -6.30
CA GLU A 78 -21.12 0.69 -5.00
C GLU A 78 -19.62 0.39 -5.14
N VAL A 79 -19.26 -0.60 -5.98
CA VAL A 79 -17.86 -0.96 -6.22
C VAL A 79 -17.10 0.16 -6.93
N ASN A 80 -17.73 0.85 -7.88
CA ASN A 80 -17.14 2.02 -8.55
C ASN A 80 -16.94 3.19 -7.59
N ASP A 81 -17.86 3.43 -6.67
CA ASP A 81 -17.74 4.50 -5.69
C ASP A 81 -16.64 4.20 -4.67
N ILE A 82 -16.51 2.94 -4.22
CA ILE A 82 -15.35 2.50 -3.42
C ILE A 82 -14.05 2.73 -4.19
N LEU A 83 -13.99 2.34 -5.47
CA LEU A 83 -12.80 2.54 -6.29
C LEU A 83 -12.47 4.04 -6.44
N LYS A 84 -13.48 4.90 -6.64
CA LYS A 84 -13.29 6.35 -6.67
C LYS A 84 -12.76 6.87 -5.34
N SER A 85 -13.27 6.41 -4.20
CA SER A 85 -12.75 6.80 -2.88
C SER A 85 -11.31 6.32 -2.65
N LEU A 86 -10.91 5.19 -3.24
CA LEU A 86 -9.55 4.66 -3.15
C LEU A 86 -8.56 5.39 -4.07
N VAL A 87 -9.01 5.82 -5.26
CA VAL A 87 -8.15 6.44 -6.30
C VAL A 87 -8.19 7.97 -6.24
N GLY A 88 -9.29 8.56 -5.77
CA GLY A 88 -9.54 9.99 -5.69
C GLY A 88 -9.87 10.38 -4.25
N GLY A 89 -8.84 10.84 -3.54
CA GLY A 89 -9.00 11.50 -2.26
C GLY A 89 -10.00 12.66 -2.35
N SER A 90 -10.68 12.89 -1.23
CA SER A 90 -11.46 14.09 -0.91
C SER A 90 -10.92 15.32 -1.63
N LYS A 91 -11.77 15.97 -2.41
CA LYS A 91 -11.53 17.37 -2.76
C LYS A 91 -11.71 18.23 -1.52
#